data_AF-A0A073JQV7-F1
#
_entry.id   AF-A0A073JQV7-F1
#
_cell.length_a   1.000
_cell.length_b   1.000
_cell.length_c   1.000
_cell.angle_alpha   90.00
_cell.angle_beta   90.00
_cell.angle_gamma   90.00
#
_symmetry.space_group_name_H-M   'P 1'
#
loop_
_entity.id
_entity.type
_entity.pdbx_description
1 polymer ?
#
loop_
_entity_poly.entity_id
_entity_poly.type
_entity_poly.pdbx_seq_one_letter_code
_entity_poly.pdbx_strand_id
1 'polypeptide(L)'
;MTELNYKEKIEMLRDKLSDSLKNYNRIQDNYVAVASRYGGEDTVHILKPYQIDKAEHVLTVTHFGIYFESTRRIFVDAALLLVMDKTRVMLKEIEEAKPNL
;
A
#
# COMPACT_ATOMS: atom_id res chain seq x y z
N MET A 1 9.88 -16.54 22.02
CA MET A 1 10.01 -15.41 21.07
C MET A 1 9.44 -14.18 21.76
N THR A 2 10.30 -13.24 22.14
CA THR A 2 9.98 -12.05 22.92
C THR A 2 9.38 -10.94 22.05
N GLU A 3 8.64 -10.01 22.65
CA GLU A 3 7.95 -8.90 21.95
C GLU A 3 8.84 -8.05 21.03
N LEU A 4 10.16 -8.03 21.28
CA LEU A 4 11.12 -7.28 20.50
C LEU A 4 11.20 -7.75 19.03
N ASN A 5 11.11 -9.07 18.81
CA ASN A 5 11.35 -9.68 17.50
C ASN A 5 10.22 -9.39 16.48
N TYR A 6 8.97 -9.30 16.93
CA TYR A 6 7.87 -8.99 16.01
C TYR A 6 7.86 -7.52 15.59
N LYS A 7 8.23 -6.59 16.48
CA LYS A 7 8.31 -5.16 16.15
C LYS A 7 9.36 -4.90 15.09
N GLU A 8 10.56 -5.45 15.27
CA GLU A 8 11.65 -5.37 14.29
C GLU A 8 11.24 -5.98 12.95
N LYS A 9 10.57 -7.14 12.96
CA LYS A 9 10.07 -7.77 11.74
C LYS A 9 9.04 -6.88 11.01
N ILE A 10 8.10 -6.29 11.73
CA ILE A 10 7.09 -5.39 11.15
C ILE A 10 7.75 -4.15 10.56
N GLU A 11 8.73 -3.56 11.24
CA GLU A 11 9.48 -2.40 10.73
C GLU A 11 10.24 -2.76 9.45
N MET A 12 10.94 -3.89 9.42
CA MET A 12 11.59 -4.38 8.19
C MET A 12 10.63 -4.59 7.03
N LEU A 13 9.41 -5.09 7.28
CA LEU A 13 8.39 -5.26 6.25
C LEU A 13 7.85 -3.90 5.75
N ARG A 14 7.66 -2.93 6.64
CA ARG A 14 7.26 -1.56 6.28
C ARG A 14 8.32 -0.86 5.44
N ASP A 15 9.59 -1.05 5.75
CA ASP A 15 10.70 -0.48 4.96
C ASP A 15 10.72 -1.07 3.54
N LYS A 16 10.59 -2.40 3.42
CA LYS A 16 10.50 -3.08 2.12
C LYS A 16 9.29 -2.62 1.31
N LEU A 17 8.15 -2.41 1.98
CA LEU A 17 6.95 -1.87 1.35
C LEU A 17 7.24 -0.46 0.83
N SER A 18 7.80 0.42 1.66
CA SER A 18 8.17 1.80 1.30
C SER A 18 9.07 1.85 0.06
N ASP A 19 10.11 1.01 0.02
CA ASP A 19 11.04 0.97 -1.11
C ASP A 19 10.38 0.44 -2.40
N SER A 20 9.47 -0.54 -2.28
CA SER A 20 8.70 -1.04 -3.42
C SER A 20 7.80 0.05 -4.01
N LEU A 21 7.13 0.84 -3.16
CA LEU A 21 6.29 1.96 -3.60
C LEU A 21 7.11 3.09 -4.23
N LYS A 22 8.28 3.43 -3.66
CA LYS A 22 9.19 4.42 -4.26
C LYS A 22 9.65 3.98 -5.66
N ASN A 23 10.01 2.70 -5.82
CA ASN A 23 10.43 2.17 -7.12
C ASN A 23 9.28 2.21 -8.14
N TYR A 24 8.05 1.88 -7.73
CA TYR A 24 6.87 2.05 -8.57
C TYR A 24 6.66 3.52 -8.96
N ASN A 25 6.63 4.44 -7.99
CA ASN A 25 6.39 5.85 -8.27
C ASN A 25 7.44 6.51 -9.18
N ARG A 26 8.68 5.97 -9.21
CA ARG A 26 9.73 6.45 -10.13
C ARG A 26 9.48 6.09 -11.59
N ILE A 27 8.72 5.02 -11.86
CA ILE A 27 8.50 4.48 -13.21
C ILE A 27 7.09 4.72 -13.73
N GLN A 28 6.25 5.43 -12.99
CA GLN A 28 4.83 5.61 -13.28
C GLN A 28 4.48 7.07 -13.49
N ASP A 29 3.80 7.34 -14.60
CA ASP A 29 3.36 8.70 -14.95
C ASP A 29 1.90 8.97 -14.56
N ASN A 30 1.11 7.91 -14.37
CA ASN A 30 -0.35 8.00 -14.25
C ASN A 30 -0.89 7.88 -12.84
N TYR A 31 -0.11 7.33 -11.90
CA TYR A 31 -0.54 7.04 -10.54
C TYR A 31 0.62 7.17 -9.56
N VAL A 32 0.28 7.49 -8.31
CA VAL A 32 1.23 7.52 -7.19
C VAL A 32 0.70 6.62 -6.09
N ALA A 33 1.52 5.71 -5.61
CA ALA A 33 1.22 4.84 -4.47
C ALA A 33 1.81 5.41 -3.18
N VAL A 34 1.00 5.55 -2.13
CA VAL A 34 1.39 6.14 -0.84
C VAL A 34 0.94 5.21 0.28
N ALA A 35 1.87 4.82 1.15
CA ALA A 35 1.53 4.11 2.37
C ALA A 35 0.97 5.08 3.42
N SER A 36 -0.08 4.68 4.12
CA SER A 36 -0.67 5.43 5.22
C SER A 36 -1.08 4.47 6.36
N ARG A 37 -1.49 5.06 7.48
CA ARG A 37 -2.08 4.30 8.58
C ARG A 37 -3.47 4.84 8.89
N TYR A 38 -4.49 4.00 8.73
CA TYR A 38 -5.88 4.35 9.00
C TYR A 38 -6.47 3.37 10.00
N GLY A 39 -7.11 3.85 11.07
CA GLY A 39 -7.71 2.98 12.09
C GLY A 39 -6.74 2.03 12.82
N GLY A 40 -5.42 2.29 12.76
CA GLY A 40 -4.39 1.41 13.32
C GLY A 40 -3.83 0.37 12.33
N GLU A 41 -4.44 0.25 11.15
CA GLU A 41 -4.04 -0.65 10.08
C GLU A 41 -3.12 0.04 9.05
N ASP A 42 -2.13 -0.70 8.57
CA ASP A 42 -1.28 -0.27 7.47
C ASP A 42 -2.05 -0.42 6.16
N THR A 43 -2.12 0.66 5.37
CA THR A 43 -2.85 0.69 4.11
C THR A 43 -2.01 1.38 3.04
N VAL A 44 -2.32 1.13 1.77
CA VAL A 44 -1.69 1.84 0.65
C VAL A 44 -2.77 2.44 -0.22
N HIS A 45 -2.61 3.72 -0.53
CA HIS A 45 -3.48 4.47 -1.42
C HIS A 45 -2.82 4.65 -2.76
N ILE A 46 -3.54 4.31 -3.84
CA ILE A 46 -3.17 4.69 -5.20
C ILE A 46 -3.95 5.96 -5.56
N LEU A 47 -3.22 7.01 -5.87
CA LEU A 47 -3.73 8.34 -6.14
C LEU A 47 -3.50 8.69 -7.61
N LYS A 48 -4.40 9.47 -8.21
CA LYS A 48 -4.11 10.12 -9.49
C LYS A 48 -3.22 11.35 -9.26
N PRO A 49 -2.19 11.56 -10.09
CA PRO A 49 -1.31 12.73 -10.02
C PRO A 49 -1.99 13.95 -10.65
N TYR A 50 -3.16 14.35 -10.16
CA TYR A 50 -3.82 15.57 -10.61
C TYR A 50 -3.62 16.70 -9.62
N GLN A 51 -2.52 17.43 -9.84
CA GLN A 51 -2.12 18.67 -9.17
C GLN A 51 -1.96 18.55 -7.64
N ILE A 52 -0.98 19.28 -7.10
CA ILE A 52 -0.55 19.22 -5.69
C ILE A 52 -1.71 19.42 -4.69
N ASP A 53 -2.81 20.01 -5.15
CA ASP A 53 -3.89 20.48 -4.29
C ASP A 53 -5.05 19.48 -4.11
N LYS A 54 -5.19 18.45 -4.96
CA LYS A 54 -6.35 17.53 -4.92
C LYS A 54 -6.02 16.11 -5.39
N ALA A 55 -4.99 15.48 -4.83
CA ALA A 55 -4.72 14.06 -5.06
C ALA A 55 -6.01 13.24 -4.83
N GLU A 56 -6.65 12.79 -5.91
CA GLU A 56 -7.87 11.99 -5.84
C GLU A 56 -7.47 10.57 -5.48
N HIS A 57 -8.01 10.07 -4.38
CA HIS A 57 -7.82 8.69 -3.96
C HIS A 57 -8.64 7.76 -4.87
N VAL A 58 -7.95 6.80 -5.48
CA VAL A 58 -8.52 5.95 -6.51
C VAL A 58 -8.66 4.52 -5.99
N LEU A 59 -7.59 3.95 -5.42
CA LEU A 59 -7.63 2.59 -4.85
C LEU A 59 -7.07 2.57 -3.44
N THR A 60 -7.77 1.86 -2.56
CA THR A 60 -7.28 1.48 -1.23
C THR A 60 -6.84 0.03 -1.27
N VAL A 61 -5.58 -0.23 -0.97
CA VAL A 61 -5.06 -1.59 -0.77
C VAL A 61 -4.90 -1.81 0.73
N THR A 62 -5.58 -2.83 1.22
CA THR A 62 -5.52 -3.32 2.59
C THR A 62 -5.10 -4.79 2.57
N HIS A 63 -4.80 -5.39 3.72
CA HIS A 63 -4.55 -6.82 3.77
C HIS A 63 -5.82 -7.66 3.48
N PHE A 64 -7.03 -7.12 3.70
CA PHE A 64 -8.31 -7.79 3.41
C PHE A 64 -8.70 -7.74 1.94
N GLY A 65 -8.24 -6.74 1.19
CA GLY A 65 -8.66 -6.55 -0.18
C GLY A 65 -8.32 -5.18 -0.76
N ILE A 66 -8.81 -4.98 -1.97
CA ILE A 66 -8.60 -3.76 -2.76
C ILE A 66 -9.97 -3.12 -2.95
N TYR A 67 -10.09 -1.87 -2.50
CA TYR A 67 -11.32 -1.11 -2.56
C TYR A 67 -11.17 0.03 -3.56
N PHE A 68 -12.27 0.35 -4.22
CA PHE A 68 -12.32 1.41 -5.21
C PHE A 68 -13.18 2.56 -4.70
N GLU A 69 -12.62 3.77 -4.63
CA GLU A 69 -13.32 4.94 -4.08
C GLU A 69 -13.82 5.91 -5.16
N SER A 70 -13.30 5.84 -6.39
CA SER A 70 -13.75 6.73 -7.46
C SER A 70 -14.98 6.14 -8.17
N THR A 71 -15.83 6.99 -8.76
CA THR A 71 -16.93 6.55 -9.63
C THR A 71 -16.50 6.44 -11.11
N ARG A 72 -15.23 6.76 -11.40
CA ARG A 72 -14.68 6.80 -12.76
C ARG A 72 -14.11 5.44 -13.15
N ARG A 73 -14.00 5.15 -14.45
CA ARG A 73 -13.24 3.97 -14.90
C ARG A 73 -11.75 4.19 -14.60
N ILE A 74 -11.12 3.24 -13.91
CA ILE A 74 -9.65 3.16 -13.82
C ILE A 74 -9.17 2.34 -14.99
N PHE A 75 -8.10 2.79 -15.63
CA PHE A 75 -7.32 1.90 -16.48
C PHE A 75 -6.28 1.20 -15.62
N VAL A 76 -6.42 -0.12 -15.53
CA VAL A 76 -5.55 -0.98 -14.75
C VAL A 76 -4.56 -1.65 -15.70
N ASP A 77 -3.31 -1.16 -15.70
CA ASP A 77 -2.22 -1.76 -16.46
C ASP A 77 -1.49 -2.86 -15.65
N ALA A 78 -0.60 -3.58 -16.33
CA ALA A 78 0.15 -4.68 -15.71
C ALA A 78 1.06 -4.24 -14.56
N ALA A 79 1.60 -3.01 -14.59
CA ALA A 79 2.46 -2.50 -13.53
C ALA A 79 1.65 -2.15 -12.28
N LEU A 80 0.48 -1.53 -12.46
CA LEU A 80 -0.46 -1.25 -11.38
C LEU A 80 -0.96 -2.55 -10.73
N LEU A 81 -1.33 -3.57 -11.53
CA LEU A 81 -1.70 -4.90 -11.01
C LEU A 81 -0.60 -5.53 -10.16
N LEU A 82 0.64 -5.48 -10.65
CA LEU A 82 1.78 -6.07 -9.96
C LEU A 82 2.01 -5.41 -8.60
N VAL A 83 1.87 -4.08 -8.53
CA VAL A 83 2.01 -3.37 -7.26
C VAL A 83 0.85 -3.64 -6.33
N MET A 84 -0.38 -3.64 -6.82
CA MET A 84 -1.57 -3.98 -6.04
C MET A 84 -1.42 -5.34 -5.35
N ASP A 85 -0.99 -6.37 -6.08
CA ASP A 85 -0.82 -7.71 -5.52
C ASP A 85 0.33 -7.78 -4.51
N LYS A 86 1.52 -7.26 -4.87
CA LYS A 86 2.69 -7.25 -3.97
C LYS A 86 2.42 -6.49 -2.68
N THR A 87 1.79 -5.33 -2.79
CA THR A 87 1.41 -4.52 -1.63
C THR A 87 0.44 -5.28 -0.74
N ARG A 88 -0.59 -5.90 -1.31
CA ARG A 88 -1.55 -6.70 -0.54
C ARG A 88 -0.88 -7.83 0.23
N VAL A 89 0.05 -8.55 -0.41
CA VAL A 89 0.82 -9.63 0.24
C VAL A 89 1.65 -9.08 1.40
N MET A 90 2.38 -7.98 1.21
CA MET A 90 3.19 -7.39 2.29
C MET A 90 2.34 -6.87 3.45
N LEU A 91 1.19 -6.24 3.17
CA LEU A 91 0.26 -5.81 4.22
C LEU A 91 -0.27 -6.99 5.03
N LYS A 92 -0.55 -8.13 4.36
CA LYS A 92 -0.94 -9.35 5.03
C LYS A 92 0.18 -9.91 5.92
N GLU A 93 1.42 -9.92 5.45
CA GLU A 93 2.56 -10.35 6.27
C GLU A 93 2.78 -9.44 7.49
N ILE A 94 2.55 -8.13 7.34
CA ILE A 94 2.59 -7.18 8.45
C ILE A 94 1.50 -7.52 9.48
N GLU A 95 0.28 -7.79 9.02
CA GLU A 95 -0.84 -8.13 9.91
C GLU A 95 -0.59 -9.45 10.65
N GLU A 96 -0.19 -10.50 9.93
CA GLU A 96 0.10 -11.82 10.52
C GLU A 96 1.31 -11.81 11.47
N ALA A 97 2.18 -10.81 11.37
CA ALA A 97 3.29 -10.63 12.29
C ALA A 97 2.87 -9.96 13.61
N LYS A 98 1.68 -9.33 13.68
CA LYS A 98 1.16 -8.79 14.94
C LYS A 98 0.80 -9.96 15.87
N PRO A 99 1.21 -9.94 17.14
CA PRO A 99 0.73 -10.93 18.10
C PRO A 99 -0.80 -10.85 18.16
N ASN A 100 -1.47 -12.01 18.09
CA ASN A 100 -2.92 -12.10 18.25
C ASN A 100 -3.33 -11.32 19.50
N LEU A 101 -4.05 -10.21 19.31
CA LEU A 101 -4.68 -9.45 20.39
C LEU A 101 -5.84 -10.26 20.99
#